data_AF-A0A9P8MLN1-F1
#
_entry.id   AF-A0A9P8MLN1-F1
#
_cell.length_a   1.000
_cell.length_b   1.000
_cell.length_c   1.000
_cell.angle_alpha   90.00
_cell.angle_beta   90.00
_cell.angle_gamma   90.00
#
_symmetry.space_group_name_H-M   'P 1'
#
loop_
_entity.id
_entity.type
_entity.pdbx_description
1 polymer ?
#
loop_
_entity_poly.entity_id
_entity_poly.type
_entity_poly.pdbx_seq_one_letter_code
_entity_poly.pdbx_strand_id
1 'polypeptide(L)'
;MKKIVDTGPRDTIAGRLEDMFTDVNQQSDRCVIQISDGSFGTIAGDAALRLDLGMRQLWLAAFRMYQDLPTDAQKKDRLAKARMKPDESALHDLASLASRLGFESEKVRKILQASPDRAIAEHALLAARKPGRFRYANREQRIQQVVDVFATAVPMSDAEASEHADTSVRVQPPNRYGIPHDLDHERDKTRLFLPKLDEAAESDQTELRSLFIRRSVYLAYFGQPPSTQGCTADRDATNRDVSMTDRTSPPLEVSNHVELSRALIARALDPELDAPHDDSHRADDQRSTLQLLRRDIENERSKLDQLNALLAAAQAKIEDKETLLGMLARQEEEQHAKIEETETLLGLLATQEEEKHAKLRQLEEMQQEQQEKLDRLTQRVASSLRETLSWQRNSANHFYVKSTHYLPSDCQGAAFLSSNAS
;
A
#
# COMPACT_ATOMS: atom_id res chain seq x y z
N MET A 1 -6.23 -10.58 1.01
CA MET A 1 -7.57 -10.88 1.57
C MET A 1 -8.35 -11.96 0.82
N LYS A 2 -8.84 -11.76 -0.42
CA LYS A 2 -9.64 -12.79 -1.15
C LYS A 2 -8.95 -14.16 -1.36
N LYS A 3 -7.63 -14.22 -1.18
CA LYS A 3 -6.86 -15.47 -1.25
C LYS A 3 -7.04 -16.36 -0.02
N ILE A 4 -7.36 -15.81 1.14
CA ILE A 4 -7.62 -16.57 2.38
C ILE A 4 -9.10 -16.57 2.79
N VAL A 5 -9.92 -15.70 2.19
CA VAL A 5 -11.37 -15.61 2.43
C VAL A 5 -12.14 -16.10 1.19
N ASP A 6 -13.14 -16.95 1.39
CA ASP A 6 -14.08 -17.32 0.34
C ASP A 6 -15.21 -16.28 0.26
N THR A 7 -15.28 -15.56 -0.86
CA THR A 7 -16.27 -14.49 -1.08
C THR A 7 -17.15 -14.85 -2.27
N GLY A 8 -18.46 -14.92 -2.05
CA GLY A 8 -19.47 -14.98 -3.09
C GLY A 8 -19.79 -13.59 -3.68
N PRO A 9 -20.67 -13.52 -4.71
CA PRO A 9 -20.99 -12.27 -5.40
C PRO A 9 -21.64 -11.19 -4.53
N ARG A 10 -22.24 -11.57 -3.39
CA ARG A 10 -22.94 -10.67 -2.45
C ARG A 10 -22.25 -10.55 -1.10
N ASP A 11 -21.15 -11.25 -0.91
CA ASP A 11 -20.47 -11.31 0.38
C ASP A 11 -19.46 -10.16 0.49
N THR A 12 -19.43 -9.52 1.65
CA THR A 12 -18.37 -8.56 1.97
C THR A 12 -17.19 -9.31 2.59
N ILE A 13 -15.97 -8.81 2.39
CA ILE A 13 -14.78 -9.40 3.05
C ILE A 13 -14.94 -9.31 4.57
N ALA A 14 -15.49 -8.20 5.08
CA ALA A 14 -15.72 -8.01 6.51
C ALA A 14 -16.66 -9.06 7.09
N GLY A 15 -17.86 -9.24 6.52
CA GLY A 15 -18.82 -10.24 7.00
C GLY A 15 -18.28 -11.66 6.93
N ARG A 16 -17.48 -12.00 5.90
CA ARG A 16 -16.84 -13.32 5.82
C ARG A 16 -15.73 -13.51 6.84
N LEU A 17 -15.01 -12.45 7.22
CA LEU A 17 -14.04 -12.52 8.31
C LEU A 17 -14.73 -12.69 9.66
N GLU A 18 -15.87 -12.04 9.87
CA GLU A 18 -16.73 -12.24 11.05
C GLU A 18 -17.20 -13.70 11.14
N ASP A 19 -17.68 -14.29 10.03
CA ASP A 19 -18.07 -15.70 9.97
C ASP A 19 -16.91 -16.66 10.26
N MET A 20 -15.70 -16.30 9.84
CA MET A 20 -14.48 -17.10 10.02
C MET A 20 -13.90 -16.99 11.43
N PHE A 21 -14.29 -15.99 12.21
CA PHE A 21 -13.74 -15.78 13.54
C PHE A 21 -14.37 -16.74 14.54
N THR A 22 -13.60 -17.76 14.90
CA THR A 22 -14.01 -18.79 15.86
C THR A 22 -13.34 -18.61 17.21
N ASP A 23 -12.45 -17.61 17.33
CA ASP A 23 -11.64 -17.34 18.53
C ASP A 23 -10.76 -18.54 18.95
N VAL A 24 -10.49 -19.42 17.99
CA VAL A 24 -9.65 -20.61 18.20
C VAL A 24 -8.20 -20.17 18.38
N ASN A 25 -7.45 -20.86 19.25
CA ASN A 25 -6.06 -20.51 19.61
C ASN A 25 -5.88 -19.17 20.34
N GLN A 26 -6.96 -18.51 20.77
CA GLN A 26 -6.91 -17.27 21.56
C GLN A 26 -7.12 -17.53 23.05
N GLN A 27 -6.65 -16.60 23.88
CA GLN A 27 -6.96 -16.58 25.32
C GLN A 27 -8.08 -15.56 25.55
N SER A 28 -9.11 -15.95 26.31
CA SER A 28 -10.38 -15.22 26.43
C SER A 28 -10.27 -13.76 26.89
N ASP A 29 -9.19 -13.41 27.59
CA ASP A 29 -8.92 -12.11 28.19
C ASP A 29 -7.78 -11.34 27.50
N ARG A 30 -7.22 -11.88 26.40
CA ARG A 30 -6.02 -11.33 25.75
C ARG A 30 -6.11 -11.30 24.24
N CYS A 31 -5.82 -10.15 23.66
CA CYS A 31 -5.68 -9.95 22.22
C CYS A 31 -4.22 -10.13 21.79
N VAL A 32 -3.98 -10.98 20.79
CA VAL A 32 -2.67 -11.10 20.14
C VAL A 32 -2.43 -9.90 19.21
N ILE A 33 -1.26 -9.27 19.35
CA ILE A 33 -0.81 -8.14 18.53
C ILE A 33 0.51 -8.49 17.85
N GLN A 34 0.58 -8.35 16.53
CA GLN A 34 1.77 -8.49 15.73
C GLN A 34 2.59 -7.19 15.79
N ILE A 35 3.84 -7.29 16.22
CA ILE A 35 4.77 -6.16 16.42
C ILE A 35 5.75 -6.06 15.24
N SER A 36 6.24 -7.19 14.74
CA SER A 36 7.02 -7.33 13.51
C SER A 36 6.63 -8.64 12.79
N ASP A 37 7.24 -8.95 11.64
CA ASP A 37 6.86 -10.14 10.86
C ASP A 37 7.03 -11.45 11.67
N GLY A 38 8.04 -11.51 12.54
CA GLY A 38 8.31 -12.67 13.42
C GLY A 38 7.92 -12.50 14.89
N SER A 39 7.44 -11.33 15.32
CA SER A 39 7.22 -11.05 16.76
C SER A 39 5.79 -10.64 17.09
N PHE A 40 5.33 -11.11 18.25
CA PHE A 40 3.98 -10.90 18.75
C PHE A 40 4.03 -10.52 20.23
N GLY A 41 3.10 -9.66 20.63
CA GLY A 41 2.78 -9.35 22.01
C GLY A 41 1.31 -9.62 22.30
N THR A 42 0.89 -9.34 23.53
CA THR A 42 -0.51 -9.44 23.93
C THR A 42 -0.95 -8.20 24.71
N ILE A 43 -2.22 -7.85 24.58
CA ILE A 43 -2.89 -6.83 25.39
C ILE A 43 -4.16 -7.40 25.99
N ALA A 44 -4.65 -6.84 27.09
CA ALA A 44 -5.93 -7.25 27.66
C ALA A 44 -7.09 -6.87 26.72
N GLY A 45 -8.09 -7.73 26.56
CA GLY A 45 -9.26 -7.42 25.74
C GLY A 45 -10.29 -8.55 25.66
N ASP A 46 -11.49 -8.20 25.22
CA ASP A 46 -12.60 -9.13 25.05
C ASP A 46 -12.66 -9.74 23.63
N ALA A 47 -13.67 -10.56 23.37
CA ALA A 47 -13.85 -11.18 22.05
C ALA A 47 -14.11 -10.16 20.92
N ALA A 48 -14.82 -9.07 21.21
CA ALA A 48 -15.12 -8.04 20.21
C ALA A 48 -13.85 -7.29 19.80
N LEU A 49 -13.01 -6.93 20.77
CA LEU A 49 -11.72 -6.29 20.53
C LEU A 49 -10.75 -7.23 19.80
N ARG A 50 -10.76 -8.53 20.12
CA ARG A 50 -9.97 -9.55 19.40
C ARG A 50 -10.34 -9.66 17.93
N LEU A 51 -11.63 -9.71 17.63
CA LEU A 51 -12.13 -9.72 16.26
C LEU A 51 -11.70 -8.45 15.49
N ASP A 52 -11.96 -7.27 16.07
CA ASP A 52 -11.63 -5.98 15.44
C ASP A 52 -10.11 -5.84 15.18
N LEU A 53 -9.28 -6.10 16.19
CA LEU A 53 -7.82 -6.08 16.05
C LEU A 53 -7.33 -7.15 15.08
N GLY A 54 -7.93 -8.34 15.09
CA GLY A 54 -7.60 -9.41 14.16
C GLY A 54 -7.84 -9.01 12.71
N MET A 55 -9.01 -8.43 12.41
CA MET A 55 -9.35 -7.95 11.07
C MET A 55 -8.40 -6.84 10.60
N ARG A 56 -8.09 -5.88 11.48
CA ARG A 56 -7.15 -4.77 11.19
C ARG A 56 -5.75 -5.30 10.89
N GLN A 57 -5.25 -6.25 11.69
CA GLN A 57 -3.93 -6.85 11.48
C GLN A 57 -3.85 -7.64 10.17
N LEU A 58 -4.89 -8.38 9.80
CA LEU A 58 -4.94 -9.07 8.50
C LEU A 58 -4.93 -8.10 7.32
N TRP A 59 -5.62 -6.97 7.44
CA TRP A 59 -5.59 -5.92 6.43
C TRP A 59 -4.21 -5.29 6.29
N LEU A 60 -3.54 -4.99 7.41
CA LEU A 60 -2.18 -4.47 7.40
C LEU A 60 -1.18 -5.48 6.83
N ALA A 61 -1.30 -6.76 7.19
CA ALA A 61 -0.50 -7.83 6.58
C ALA A 61 -0.71 -7.90 5.06
N ALA A 62 -1.95 -7.81 4.59
CA ALA A 62 -2.23 -7.73 3.17
C ALA A 62 -1.62 -6.49 2.50
N PHE A 63 -1.54 -5.34 3.19
CA PHE A 63 -0.82 -4.16 2.70
C PHE A 63 0.70 -4.36 2.67
N ARG A 64 1.28 -5.12 3.59
CA ARG A 64 2.71 -5.44 3.59
C ARG A 64 3.08 -6.42 2.46
N MET A 65 2.26 -7.43 2.25
CA MET A 65 2.56 -8.60 1.42
C MET A 65 1.97 -8.54 0.01
N TYR A 66 1.36 -7.42 -0.40
CA TYR A 66 0.61 -7.36 -1.66
C TYR A 66 1.45 -7.64 -2.92
N GLN A 67 2.76 -7.44 -2.85
CA GLN A 67 3.69 -7.69 -3.97
C GLN A 67 3.96 -9.19 -4.13
N ASP A 68 4.03 -9.90 -3.01
CA ASP A 68 4.40 -11.32 -2.95
C ASP A 68 3.17 -12.25 -3.07
N LEU A 69 2.00 -11.74 -2.69
CA LEU A 69 0.75 -12.48 -2.76
C LEU A 69 0.37 -12.83 -4.22
N PRO A 70 -0.12 -14.06 -4.47
CA PRO A 70 -0.56 -14.45 -5.79
C PRO A 70 -1.65 -13.52 -6.32
N THR A 71 -1.50 -13.01 -7.55
CA THR A 71 -2.55 -12.24 -8.22
C THR A 71 -3.40 -13.17 -9.08
N ASP A 72 -4.72 -12.96 -9.12
CA ASP A 72 -5.57 -13.66 -10.09
C ASP A 72 -5.12 -13.28 -11.50
N ALA A 73 -4.83 -14.27 -12.35
CA ALA A 73 -4.48 -14.04 -13.74
C ALA A 73 -5.62 -13.25 -14.40
N GLN A 74 -5.43 -11.94 -14.59
CA GLN A 74 -6.43 -11.11 -15.24
C GLN A 74 -6.62 -11.65 -16.65
N LYS A 75 -7.80 -12.23 -16.90
CA LYS A 75 -8.17 -12.72 -18.22
C LYS A 75 -8.25 -11.51 -19.16
N LYS A 76 -7.32 -11.50 -20.12
CA LYS A 76 -7.25 -10.61 -21.29
C LYS A 76 -6.88 -9.16 -20.95
N ASP A 77 -5.61 -8.85 -21.25
CA ASP A 77 -5.16 -7.73 -22.08
C ASP A 77 -3.88 -7.04 -21.54
N ARG A 78 -2.93 -6.91 -22.47
CA ARG A 78 -1.78 -5.98 -22.56
C ARG A 78 -0.78 -5.85 -21.39
N LEU A 79 0.47 -6.25 -21.69
CA LEU A 79 1.70 -5.55 -21.26
C LEU A 79 1.92 -5.36 -19.75
N ALA A 80 1.23 -6.11 -18.89
CA ALA A 80 1.59 -6.13 -17.48
C ALA A 80 3.03 -6.67 -17.37
N LYS A 81 3.94 -5.87 -16.78
CA LYS A 81 5.26 -6.34 -16.33
C LYS A 81 5.08 -7.73 -15.77
N ALA A 82 5.86 -8.70 -16.24
CA ALA A 82 5.92 -10.02 -15.64
C ALA A 82 6.29 -9.81 -14.17
N ARG A 83 5.30 -9.80 -13.27
CA ARG A 83 5.57 -9.77 -11.85
C ARG A 83 6.26 -11.08 -11.50
N MET A 84 7.16 -11.02 -10.52
CA MET A 84 7.81 -12.19 -9.95
C MET A 84 6.77 -13.27 -9.68
N LYS A 85 7.19 -14.53 -9.82
CA LYS A 85 6.33 -15.69 -9.54
C LYS A 85 5.68 -15.50 -8.16
N PRO A 86 4.41 -15.91 -8.01
CA PRO A 86 3.72 -15.85 -6.72
C PRO A 86 4.59 -16.48 -5.64
N ASP A 87 4.76 -15.79 -4.52
CA ASP A 87 5.44 -16.38 -3.38
C ASP A 87 4.42 -17.20 -2.58
N GLU A 88 4.57 -18.52 -2.65
CA GLU A 88 3.72 -19.45 -1.91
C GLU A 88 3.92 -19.28 -0.39
N SER A 89 5.11 -18.83 0.03
CA SER A 89 5.43 -18.52 1.43
C SER A 89 4.60 -17.34 1.92
N ALA A 90 4.51 -16.24 1.16
CA ALA A 90 3.67 -15.10 1.53
C ALA A 90 2.18 -15.46 1.71
N LEU A 91 1.64 -16.38 0.90
CA LEU A 91 0.27 -16.83 1.11
C LEU A 91 0.13 -17.68 2.38
N HIS A 92 1.10 -18.55 2.64
CA HIS A 92 1.15 -19.38 3.84
C HIS A 92 1.30 -18.54 5.11
N ASP A 93 2.13 -17.50 5.09
CA ASP A 93 2.34 -16.57 6.21
C ASP A 93 1.07 -15.79 6.53
N LEU A 94 0.35 -15.32 5.51
CA LEU A 94 -0.94 -14.64 5.70
C LEU A 94 -1.99 -15.58 6.31
N ALA A 95 -2.01 -16.85 5.88
CA ALA A 95 -2.90 -17.87 6.47
C ALA A 95 -2.49 -18.23 7.91
N SER A 96 -1.20 -18.29 8.19
CA SER A 96 -0.65 -18.56 9.53
C SER A 96 -1.02 -17.45 10.49
N LEU A 97 -0.91 -16.19 10.05
CA LEU A 97 -1.37 -15.04 10.82
C LEU A 97 -2.89 -15.11 11.07
N ALA A 98 -3.69 -15.46 10.07
CA ALA A 98 -5.15 -15.59 10.22
C ALA A 98 -5.52 -16.64 11.28
N SER A 99 -4.94 -17.84 11.20
CA SER A 99 -5.18 -18.92 12.18
C SER A 99 -4.69 -18.51 13.58
N ARG A 100 -3.54 -17.85 13.67
CA ARG A 100 -3.02 -17.33 14.95
C ARG A 100 -3.95 -16.29 15.57
N LEU A 101 -4.60 -15.45 14.77
CA LEU A 101 -5.56 -14.43 15.21
C LEU A 101 -6.98 -14.98 15.46
N GLY A 102 -7.18 -16.29 15.33
CA GLY A 102 -8.47 -16.95 15.60
C GLY A 102 -9.45 -16.98 14.43
N PHE A 103 -8.98 -16.72 13.20
CA PHE A 103 -9.76 -16.89 11.98
C PHE A 103 -9.52 -18.28 11.38
N GLU A 104 -10.57 -19.08 11.33
CA GLU A 104 -10.52 -20.45 10.82
C GLU A 104 -11.44 -20.60 9.61
N SER A 105 -10.96 -21.32 8.60
CA SER A 105 -11.78 -21.74 7.46
C SER A 105 -11.14 -22.91 6.75
N GLU A 106 -11.96 -23.65 6.00
CA GLU A 106 -11.46 -24.72 5.14
C GLU A 106 -10.36 -24.27 4.17
N LYS A 107 -10.40 -23.01 3.72
CA LYS A 107 -9.38 -22.45 2.84
C LYS A 107 -8.08 -22.18 3.59
N VAL A 108 -8.15 -21.54 4.76
CA VAL A 108 -6.99 -21.30 5.64
C VAL A 108 -6.34 -22.65 6.00
N ARG A 109 -7.13 -23.63 6.44
CA ARG A 109 -6.68 -24.99 6.72
C ARG A 109 -5.98 -25.65 5.55
N LYS A 110 -6.52 -25.54 4.33
CA LYS A 110 -5.89 -26.10 3.12
C LYS A 110 -4.56 -25.43 2.80
N ILE A 111 -4.45 -24.11 2.96
CA ILE A 111 -3.20 -23.38 2.74
C ILE A 111 -2.15 -23.83 3.77
N LEU A 112 -2.52 -23.94 5.05
CA LEU A 112 -1.62 -24.37 6.12
C LEU A 112 -1.19 -25.85 6.01
N GLN A 113 -1.99 -26.68 5.36
CA GLN A 113 -1.63 -28.07 5.06
C GLN A 113 -0.64 -28.19 3.90
N ALA A 114 -0.52 -27.15 3.07
CA ALA A 114 0.48 -27.10 2.01
C ALA A 114 1.80 -26.59 2.59
N SER A 115 2.88 -27.37 2.47
CA SER A 115 4.21 -26.90 2.84
C SER A 115 4.79 -26.04 1.72
N PRO A 116 5.01 -24.72 1.93
CA PRO A 116 5.60 -23.84 0.92
C PRO A 116 7.03 -24.31 0.59
N ASP A 117 7.81 -24.64 1.62
CA ASP A 117 9.18 -25.17 1.48
C ASP A 117 9.23 -26.44 0.62
N ARG A 118 8.27 -27.35 0.81
CA ARG A 118 8.17 -28.57 0.00
C ARG A 118 7.92 -28.24 -1.47
N ALA A 119 7.01 -27.31 -1.75
CA ALA A 119 6.68 -26.90 -3.12
C ALA A 119 7.85 -26.17 -3.79
N ILE A 120 8.53 -25.28 -3.05
CA ILE A 120 9.75 -24.59 -3.49
C ILE A 120 10.86 -25.60 -3.77
N ALA A 121 11.09 -26.56 -2.87
CA ALA A 121 12.08 -27.62 -3.03
C ALA A 121 11.77 -28.48 -4.27
N GLU A 122 10.52 -28.90 -4.46
CA GLU A 122 10.10 -29.66 -5.63
C GLU A 122 10.32 -28.88 -6.93
N HIS A 123 9.92 -27.62 -6.97
CA HIS A 123 10.11 -26.75 -8.13
C HIS A 123 11.60 -26.48 -8.40
N ALA A 124 12.41 -26.26 -7.36
CA ALA A 124 13.86 -26.05 -7.48
C ALA A 124 14.56 -27.26 -8.09
N LEU A 125 14.21 -28.48 -7.65
CA LEU A 125 14.75 -29.72 -8.23
C LEU A 125 14.39 -29.86 -9.73
N LEU A 126 13.14 -29.57 -10.10
CA LEU A 126 12.68 -29.61 -11.50
C LEU A 126 13.31 -28.52 -12.37
N ALA A 127 13.54 -27.33 -11.81
CA ALA A 127 14.18 -26.22 -12.50
C ALA A 127 15.68 -26.46 -12.72
N ALA A 128 16.36 -27.03 -11.71
CA ALA A 128 17.79 -27.34 -11.79
C ALA A 128 18.09 -28.44 -12.83
N ARG A 129 17.18 -29.41 -13.01
CA ARG A 129 17.34 -30.52 -13.95
C ARG A 129 16.01 -30.85 -14.66
N LYS A 130 15.99 -30.68 -15.98
CA LYS A 130 14.80 -30.85 -16.81
C LYS A 130 14.20 -32.27 -16.68
N PRO A 131 12.89 -32.39 -16.42
CA PRO A 131 12.22 -33.68 -16.42
C PRO A 131 12.28 -34.30 -17.82
N GLY A 132 12.60 -35.59 -17.91
CA GLY A 132 12.79 -36.33 -19.16
C GLY A 132 14.25 -36.59 -19.54
N ARG A 133 15.20 -35.78 -19.05
CA ARG A 133 16.65 -36.06 -19.17
C ARG A 133 17.26 -36.57 -17.88
N PHE A 134 16.69 -36.19 -16.74
CA PHE A 134 17.17 -36.55 -15.42
C PHE A 134 16.01 -37.05 -14.57
N ARG A 135 16.30 -38.03 -13.70
CA ARG A 135 15.37 -38.56 -12.70
C ARG A 135 16.08 -38.59 -11.36
N TYR A 136 15.42 -38.08 -10.34
CA TYR A 136 15.85 -38.24 -8.96
C TYR A 136 15.38 -39.59 -8.43
N ALA A 137 16.30 -40.43 -7.93
CA ALA A 137 15.95 -41.60 -7.15
C ALA A 137 15.37 -41.15 -5.80
N ASN A 138 14.26 -41.76 -5.38
CA ASN A 138 13.49 -41.39 -4.18
C ASN A 138 13.21 -39.88 -4.15
N ARG A 139 12.40 -39.40 -5.11
CA ARG A 139 12.10 -37.97 -5.31
C ARG A 139 11.66 -37.30 -4.01
N GLU A 140 10.79 -37.95 -3.25
CA GLU A 140 10.25 -37.48 -1.98
C GLU A 140 11.35 -37.27 -0.94
N GLN A 141 12.32 -38.18 -0.87
CA GLN A 141 13.47 -38.04 0.02
C GLN A 141 14.37 -36.87 -0.40
N ARG A 142 14.52 -36.61 -1.70
CA ARG A 142 15.29 -35.45 -2.19
C ARG A 142 14.60 -34.13 -1.89
N ILE A 143 13.28 -34.09 -2.03
CA ILE A 143 12.48 -32.93 -1.63
C ILE A 143 12.69 -32.69 -0.13
N GLN A 144 12.56 -33.74 0.70
CA GLN A 144 12.77 -33.62 2.14
C GLN A 144 14.19 -33.12 2.49
N GLN A 145 15.23 -33.63 1.83
CA GLN A 145 16.61 -33.15 2.05
C GLN A 145 16.78 -31.65 1.79
N VAL A 146 16.09 -31.10 0.80
CA VAL A 146 16.15 -29.66 0.52
C VAL A 146 15.34 -28.88 1.57
N VAL A 147 14.18 -29.39 1.98
CA VAL A 147 13.39 -28.82 3.08
C VAL A 147 14.20 -28.80 4.38
N ASP A 148 14.90 -29.89 4.70
CA ASP A 148 15.76 -30.00 5.88
C ASP A 148 16.89 -28.96 5.83
N VAL A 149 17.39 -28.62 4.63
CA VAL A 149 18.37 -27.53 4.45
C VAL A 149 17.72 -26.17 4.73
N PHE A 150 16.51 -25.90 4.24
CA PHE A 150 15.79 -24.64 4.54
C PHE A 150 15.56 -24.48 6.04
N ALA A 151 15.23 -25.57 6.74
CA ALA A 151 15.02 -25.59 8.18
C ALA A 151 16.28 -25.22 9.01
N THR A 152 17.47 -25.23 8.42
CA THR A 152 18.70 -24.78 9.09
C THR A 152 18.88 -23.25 9.12
N ALA A 153 18.02 -22.50 8.43
CA ALA A 153 18.06 -21.05 8.43
C ALA A 153 17.72 -20.47 9.81
N VAL A 154 18.48 -19.46 10.24
CA VAL A 154 18.26 -18.75 11.50
C VAL A 154 17.72 -17.35 11.18
N PRO A 155 16.69 -16.86 11.89
CA PRO A 155 16.17 -15.52 11.68
C PRO A 155 17.25 -14.47 11.98
N MET A 156 17.43 -13.51 11.07
CA MET A 156 18.26 -12.33 11.31
C MET A 156 17.53 -11.39 12.26
N SER A 157 18.28 -10.63 13.07
CA SER A 157 17.67 -9.62 13.93
C SER A 157 17.06 -8.48 13.09
N ASP A 158 16.01 -7.84 13.62
CA ASP A 158 15.35 -6.69 12.97
C ASP A 158 16.35 -5.55 12.65
N ALA A 159 17.43 -5.42 13.43
CA ALA A 159 18.48 -4.43 13.21
C ALA A 159 19.32 -4.75 11.96
N GLU A 160 19.73 -6.01 11.79
CA GLU A 160 20.55 -6.48 10.66
C GLU A 160 19.76 -6.45 9.34
N ALA A 161 18.46 -6.78 9.39
CA ALA A 161 17.58 -6.70 8.23
C ALA A 161 17.39 -5.26 7.72
N SER A 162 17.41 -4.28 8.63
CA SER A 162 17.18 -2.86 8.29
C SER A 162 18.40 -2.20 7.64
N GLU A 163 19.63 -2.61 7.96
CA GLU A 163 20.86 -2.07 7.34
C GLU A 163 20.95 -2.35 5.84
N HIS A 164 20.29 -3.41 5.35
CA HIS A 164 20.30 -3.82 3.96
C HIS A 164 19.30 -3.05 3.07
N ALA A 165 18.37 -2.30 3.67
CA ALA A 165 17.32 -1.58 2.96
C ALA A 165 17.65 -0.10 2.68
N ASP A 166 18.64 0.47 3.38
CA ASP A 166 18.74 1.94 3.56
C ASP A 166 19.70 2.67 2.59
N THR A 167 20.08 2.06 1.46
CA THR A 167 21.06 2.67 0.53
C THR A 167 20.46 3.31 -0.73
N SER A 168 19.14 3.42 -0.87
CA SER A 168 18.53 3.93 -2.12
C SER A 168 18.24 5.44 -2.08
N VAL A 169 18.82 6.17 -3.04
CA VAL A 169 18.55 7.59 -3.30
C VAL A 169 17.13 7.73 -3.85
N ARG A 170 16.35 8.69 -3.30
CA ARG A 170 14.99 9.00 -3.74
C ARG A 170 15.00 9.52 -5.18
N VAL A 171 14.64 8.69 -6.14
CA VAL A 171 14.62 9.06 -7.57
C VAL A 171 13.34 9.83 -7.94
N GLN A 172 12.22 9.62 -7.23
CA GLN A 172 10.92 10.21 -7.56
C GLN A 172 10.07 10.53 -6.30
N PRO A 173 9.13 11.49 -6.40
CA PRO A 173 8.14 11.71 -5.34
C PRO A 173 7.22 10.49 -5.18
N PRO A 174 6.73 10.19 -3.96
CA PRO A 174 5.88 9.03 -3.74
C PRO A 174 4.53 9.20 -4.41
N ASN A 175 4.00 8.10 -4.94
CA ASN A 175 2.64 8.06 -5.48
C ASN A 175 1.65 8.47 -4.40
N ARG A 176 0.90 9.55 -4.65
CA ARG A 176 -0.10 10.10 -3.71
C ARG A 176 -1.40 9.31 -3.65
N TYR A 177 -1.57 8.35 -4.56
CA TYR A 177 -2.76 7.53 -4.71
C TYR A 177 -2.39 6.14 -5.23
N GLY A 178 -3.26 5.15 -5.00
CA GLY A 178 -3.11 3.80 -5.53
C GLY A 178 -1.97 3.00 -4.88
N ILE A 179 -1.18 2.33 -5.70
CA ILE A 179 -0.11 1.42 -5.26
C ILE A 179 1.20 2.23 -5.13
N PRO A 180 1.91 2.17 -3.98
CA PRO A 180 3.21 2.78 -3.81
C PRO A 180 4.26 2.26 -4.79
N HIS A 181 5.32 3.03 -5.03
CA HIS A 181 6.51 2.54 -5.72
C HIS A 181 7.19 1.43 -4.91
N ASP A 182 7.87 0.50 -5.59
CA ASP A 182 8.47 -0.68 -4.96
C ASP A 182 9.46 -0.29 -3.85
N LEU A 183 10.35 0.67 -4.09
CA LEU A 183 11.32 1.16 -3.10
C LEU A 183 10.66 1.84 -1.89
N ASP A 184 9.61 2.62 -2.14
CA ASP A 184 8.85 3.27 -1.07
C ASP A 184 8.08 2.25 -0.23
N HIS A 185 7.57 1.18 -0.87
CA HIS A 185 6.90 0.08 -0.19
C HIS A 185 7.87 -0.72 0.68
N GLU A 186 9.02 -1.13 0.13
CA GLU A 186 10.03 -1.90 0.86
C GLU A 186 10.54 -1.17 2.10
N ARG A 187 10.74 0.15 2.00
CA ARG A 187 11.12 1.00 3.15
C ARG A 187 10.01 1.07 4.20
N ASP A 188 8.76 1.28 3.76
CA ASP A 188 7.66 1.63 4.67
C ASP A 188 6.91 0.41 5.23
N LYS A 189 7.03 -0.78 4.62
CA LYS A 189 6.29 -1.99 5.03
C LYS A 189 6.57 -2.43 6.46
N THR A 190 7.80 -2.22 6.95
CA THR A 190 8.22 -2.57 8.33
C THR A 190 7.54 -1.71 9.40
N ARG A 191 6.88 -0.61 8.99
CA ARG A 191 6.10 0.30 9.83
C ARG A 191 4.60 0.08 9.74
N LEU A 192 4.12 -0.82 8.87
CA LEU A 192 2.69 -1.13 8.71
C LEU A 192 2.23 -2.19 9.73
N PHE A 193 2.52 -1.98 11.02
CA PHE A 193 2.02 -2.79 12.14
C PHE A 193 1.22 -1.89 13.07
N LEU A 194 0.19 -2.43 13.73
CA LEU A 194 -0.70 -1.63 14.60
C LEU A 194 0.08 -0.75 15.59
N PRO A 195 1.07 -1.26 16.36
CA PRO A 195 1.80 -0.43 17.32
C PRO A 195 2.58 0.72 16.68
N LYS A 196 3.01 0.57 15.42
CA LYS A 196 3.87 1.52 14.72
C LYS A 196 3.07 2.58 13.93
N LEU A 197 1.76 2.39 13.76
CA LEU A 197 0.91 3.35 13.04
C LEU A 197 0.70 4.65 13.83
N ASP A 198 0.78 4.59 15.15
CA ASP A 198 0.67 5.76 16.03
C ASP A 198 1.98 6.53 16.10
N GLU A 199 3.12 5.83 16.21
CA GLU A 199 4.47 6.42 16.18
C GLU A 199 4.72 7.21 14.89
N ALA A 200 4.16 6.76 13.76
CA ALA A 200 4.27 7.42 12.47
C ALA A 200 3.56 8.80 12.40
N ALA A 201 2.70 9.12 13.37
CA ALA A 201 2.05 10.42 13.45
C ALA A 201 2.96 11.52 14.01
N GLU A 202 3.96 11.15 14.80
CA GLU A 202 4.79 12.08 15.60
C GLU A 202 6.08 12.53 14.89
N SER A 203 6.50 11.87 13.81
CA SER A 203 7.69 12.29 13.04
C SER A 203 7.36 13.40 12.04
N ASP A 204 8.12 14.50 12.10
CA ASP A 204 8.03 15.72 11.27
C ASP A 204 7.50 15.47 9.83
N GLN A 205 6.27 15.95 9.60
CA GLN A 205 5.47 15.74 8.38
C GLN A 205 5.89 16.68 7.23
N THR A 206 7.18 16.91 7.03
CA THR A 206 7.64 17.86 6.00
C THR A 206 7.47 17.29 4.58
N GLU A 207 7.32 15.96 4.43
CA GLU A 207 7.08 15.31 3.15
C GLU A 207 6.08 14.14 3.24
N LEU A 208 5.08 14.14 2.35
CA LEU A 208 4.18 13.00 2.13
C LEU A 208 4.99 11.75 1.77
N ARG A 209 4.94 10.69 2.59
CA ARG A 209 5.56 9.38 2.35
C ARG A 209 4.51 8.33 1.98
N SER A 210 4.90 7.21 1.37
CA SER A 210 4.00 6.07 1.11
C SER A 210 3.32 5.57 2.39
N LEU A 211 4.05 5.55 3.51
CA LEU A 211 3.51 5.28 4.84
C LEU A 211 2.31 6.16 5.21
N PHE A 212 2.38 7.47 4.95
CA PHE A 212 1.30 8.41 5.24
C PHE A 212 0.02 8.05 4.48
N ILE A 213 0.18 7.63 3.23
CA ILE A 213 -0.94 7.27 2.35
C ILE A 213 -1.56 5.95 2.80
N ARG A 214 -0.74 4.94 3.10
CA ARG A 214 -1.21 3.66 3.63
C ARG A 214 -1.92 3.82 4.97
N ARG A 215 -1.39 4.67 5.86
CA ARG A 215 -2.04 5.05 7.13
C ARG A 215 -3.36 5.77 6.86
N SER A 216 -3.40 6.72 5.93
CA SER A 216 -4.64 7.44 5.57
C SER A 216 -5.72 6.50 5.06
N VAL A 217 -5.35 5.53 4.20
CA VAL A 217 -6.28 4.48 3.75
C VAL A 217 -6.77 3.64 4.93
N TYR A 218 -5.87 3.18 5.80
CA TYR A 218 -6.26 2.43 6.99
C TYR A 218 -7.26 3.22 7.86
N LEU A 219 -6.98 4.48 8.16
CA LEU A 219 -7.84 5.34 8.98
C LEU A 219 -9.21 5.60 8.32
N ALA A 220 -9.27 5.72 6.99
CA ALA A 220 -10.53 5.90 6.29
C ALA A 220 -11.46 4.69 6.42
N TYR A 221 -10.91 3.47 6.50
CA TYR A 221 -11.70 2.25 6.65
C TYR A 221 -11.99 1.88 8.10
N PHE A 222 -11.02 2.07 9.00
CA PHE A 222 -11.06 1.53 10.36
C PHE A 222 -11.11 2.59 11.47
N GLY A 223 -10.90 3.87 11.14
CA GLY A 223 -10.69 4.91 12.13
C GLY A 223 -9.37 4.75 12.89
N GLN A 224 -9.26 5.44 14.03
CA GLN A 224 -8.08 5.35 14.90
C GLN A 224 -7.88 3.90 15.39
N PRO A 225 -6.62 3.41 15.42
CA PRO A 225 -6.35 2.11 16.03
C PRO A 225 -6.65 2.15 17.54
N PRO A 226 -7.12 1.04 18.14
CA PRO A 226 -7.18 0.92 19.59
C PRO A 226 -5.77 1.08 20.19
N SER A 227 -5.69 1.67 21.38
CA SER A 227 -4.42 1.82 22.08
C SER A 227 -3.77 0.46 22.31
N THR A 228 -2.59 0.25 21.74
CA THR A 228 -1.76 -0.94 22.00
C THR A 228 -0.74 -0.67 23.11
N GLN A 229 -0.94 0.38 23.93
CA GLN A 229 -0.06 0.71 25.05
C GLN A 229 0.04 -0.48 26.01
N GLY A 230 1.28 -0.87 26.35
CA GLY A 230 1.56 -2.04 27.17
C GLY A 230 1.76 -3.35 26.42
N CYS A 231 1.63 -3.35 25.08
CA CYS A 231 2.02 -4.49 24.25
C CYS A 231 3.55 -4.64 24.24
N THR A 232 4.10 -5.46 25.13
CA THR A 232 5.51 -5.86 25.05
C THR A 232 5.64 -7.15 24.24
N ALA A 233 6.69 -7.25 23.42
CA ALA A 233 7.05 -8.50 22.77
C ALA A 233 7.20 -9.57 23.84
N ASP A 234 6.47 -10.67 23.70
CA ASP A 234 6.42 -11.70 24.71
C ASP A 234 7.76 -12.46 24.67
N ARG A 235 8.66 -12.17 25.61
CA ARG A 235 10.01 -12.80 25.66
C ARG A 235 9.91 -14.32 25.77
N ASP A 236 8.84 -14.84 26.33
CA ASP A 236 8.58 -16.28 26.51
C ASP A 236 7.90 -16.94 25.29
N ALA A 237 7.42 -16.17 24.30
CA ALA A 237 6.92 -16.73 23.05
C ALA A 237 8.04 -17.17 22.10
N THR A 238 9.30 -16.77 22.36
CA THR A 238 10.47 -17.27 21.63
C THR A 238 10.74 -18.76 21.88
N ASN A 239 10.19 -19.35 22.95
CA ASN A 239 10.30 -20.79 23.26
C ASN A 239 9.02 -21.60 22.96
N ARG A 240 7.95 -20.92 22.56
CA ARG A 240 6.83 -21.52 21.81
C ARG A 240 6.89 -21.14 20.34
N ASP A 241 8.10 -20.92 19.86
CA ASP A 241 8.37 -21.09 18.45
C ASP A 241 8.13 -22.58 18.17
N VAL A 242 6.91 -22.87 17.72
CA VAL A 242 6.70 -24.02 16.87
C VAL A 242 7.56 -23.69 15.67
N SER A 243 8.82 -24.14 15.70
CA SER A 243 9.60 -24.37 14.49
C SER A 243 8.60 -24.96 13.49
N MET A 244 8.32 -24.19 12.44
CA MET A 244 7.28 -24.43 11.43
C MET A 244 7.72 -25.56 10.50
N THR A 245 8.15 -26.68 11.07
CA THR A 245 8.52 -27.90 10.37
C THR A 245 7.88 -29.09 11.06
N ASP A 246 7.28 -29.90 10.21
CA ASP A 246 6.45 -31.09 10.38
C ASP A 246 6.82 -32.01 11.58
N ARG A 247 5.80 -32.41 12.35
CA ARG A 247 5.90 -33.44 13.40
C ARG A 247 5.72 -34.83 12.79
N THR A 248 6.83 -35.46 12.42
CA THR A 248 6.86 -36.84 11.90
C THR A 248 6.55 -37.86 13.01
N SER A 249 5.54 -38.72 12.78
CA SER A 249 5.28 -39.94 13.57
C SER A 249 6.11 -41.13 13.03
N PRO A 250 6.45 -42.14 13.86
CA PRO A 250 7.48 -43.15 13.54
C PRO A 250 7.00 -44.25 12.55
N PRO A 251 7.93 -44.90 11.82
CA PRO A 251 7.61 -45.92 10.83
C PRO A 251 7.53 -47.34 11.43
N LEU A 252 6.48 -48.08 11.04
CA LEU A 252 6.35 -49.51 11.26
C LEU A 252 7.01 -50.30 10.12
N GLU A 253 7.95 -51.14 10.54
CA GLU A 253 8.24 -52.52 10.13
C GLU A 253 8.48 -52.89 8.66
N VAL A 254 9.69 -53.42 8.48
CA VAL A 254 10.26 -54.08 7.30
C VAL A 254 9.63 -55.45 7.12
N SER A 255 9.23 -55.79 5.88
CA SER A 255 8.97 -57.17 5.48
C SER A 255 9.77 -57.54 4.22
N ASN A 256 10.46 -58.66 4.33
CA ASN A 256 11.46 -59.21 3.42
C ASN A 256 10.86 -59.72 2.11
N HIS A 257 11.59 -59.56 0.99
CA HIS A 257 11.52 -60.54 -0.10
C HIS A 257 12.86 -60.64 -0.82
N VAL A 258 13.65 -61.64 -0.41
CA VAL A 258 14.76 -62.19 -1.17
C VAL A 258 14.15 -63.28 -2.04
N GLU A 259 13.99 -63.05 -3.35
CA GLU A 259 13.84 -64.13 -4.34
C GLU A 259 13.92 -63.59 -5.78
N LEU A 260 15.10 -63.13 -6.17
CA LEU A 260 15.44 -62.84 -7.57
C LEU A 260 16.86 -63.30 -7.86
N SER A 261 17.09 -64.63 -7.95
CA SER A 261 18.38 -65.18 -8.41
C SER A 261 18.33 -66.64 -8.88
N ARG A 262 17.26 -67.08 -9.57
CA ARG A 262 17.27 -68.46 -10.12
C ARG A 262 16.52 -68.67 -11.44
N ALA A 263 16.59 -67.70 -12.36
CA ALA A 263 16.01 -67.86 -13.71
C ALA A 263 16.93 -67.39 -14.86
N LEU A 264 18.15 -66.93 -14.60
CA LEU A 264 19.03 -66.34 -15.64
C LEU A 264 20.23 -67.19 -16.06
N ILE A 265 20.42 -68.41 -15.54
CA ILE A 265 21.63 -69.21 -15.80
C ILE A 265 21.35 -70.49 -16.63
N ALA A 266 20.16 -70.65 -17.22
CA ALA A 266 19.79 -71.88 -17.94
C ALA A 266 19.45 -71.67 -19.43
N ARG A 267 20.04 -70.69 -20.12
CA ARG A 267 19.80 -70.51 -21.57
C ARG A 267 21.02 -70.11 -22.40
N ALA A 268 22.22 -70.28 -21.86
CA ALA A 268 23.43 -70.20 -22.66
C ALA A 268 23.99 -71.61 -22.77
N LEU A 269 23.57 -72.34 -23.79
CA LEU A 269 24.24 -73.50 -24.41
C LEU A 269 23.27 -74.07 -25.46
N ASP A 270 23.39 -73.59 -26.69
CA ASP A 270 23.43 -74.43 -27.90
C ASP A 270 23.78 -73.56 -29.11
N PRO A 271 24.85 -73.89 -29.86
CA PRO A 271 25.17 -73.27 -31.14
C PRO A 271 24.50 -74.04 -32.28
N GLU A 272 24.44 -73.39 -33.46
CA GLU A 272 24.27 -73.95 -34.82
C GLU A 272 22.91 -73.69 -35.52
N LEU A 273 22.97 -72.86 -36.58
CA LEU A 273 22.67 -73.19 -38.00
C LEU A 273 21.97 -72.07 -38.80
N ASP A 274 22.69 -71.64 -39.84
CA ASP A 274 22.34 -70.95 -41.09
C ASP A 274 20.88 -70.52 -41.38
N ALA A 275 20.73 -69.26 -41.80
CA ALA A 275 19.82 -68.87 -42.89
C ALA A 275 20.26 -67.53 -43.53
N PRO A 276 20.47 -67.45 -44.86
CA PRO A 276 20.72 -66.20 -45.57
C PRO A 276 19.40 -65.72 -46.22
N HIS A 277 18.67 -64.78 -45.61
CA HIS A 277 17.58 -63.99 -46.23
C HIS A 277 17.08 -62.89 -45.27
N ASP A 278 17.86 -61.83 -45.02
CA ASP A 278 17.44 -60.75 -44.09
C ASP A 278 17.71 -59.31 -44.59
N ASP A 279 18.29 -59.15 -45.79
CA ASP A 279 18.63 -57.81 -46.29
C ASP A 279 17.43 -57.03 -46.84
N SER A 280 16.37 -57.71 -47.31
CA SER A 280 15.19 -57.05 -47.88
C SER A 280 14.29 -56.42 -46.80
N HIS A 281 14.04 -57.13 -45.70
CA HIS A 281 13.22 -56.62 -44.59
C HIS A 281 13.90 -55.44 -43.89
N ARG A 282 15.23 -55.51 -43.74
CA ARG A 282 16.02 -54.42 -43.15
C ARG A 282 16.02 -53.16 -44.02
N ALA A 283 16.03 -53.31 -45.35
CA ALA A 283 15.91 -52.18 -46.28
C ALA A 283 14.51 -51.54 -46.25
N ASP A 284 13.45 -52.34 -46.12
CA ASP A 284 12.07 -51.84 -46.03
C ASP A 284 11.79 -51.13 -44.70
N ASP A 285 12.36 -51.61 -43.58
CA ASP A 285 12.30 -50.94 -42.28
C ASP A 285 13.06 -49.59 -42.28
N GLN A 286 14.23 -49.55 -42.91
CA GLN A 286 14.98 -48.30 -43.11
C GLN A 286 14.20 -47.29 -43.96
N ARG A 287 13.52 -47.76 -45.02
CA ARG A 287 12.71 -46.91 -45.89
C ARG A 287 11.50 -46.35 -45.15
N SER A 288 10.85 -47.14 -44.32
CA SER A 288 9.74 -46.71 -43.45
C SER A 288 10.20 -45.67 -42.43
N THR A 289 11.37 -45.88 -41.83
CA THR A 289 11.99 -44.94 -40.88
C THR A 289 12.32 -43.60 -41.54
N LEU A 290 12.89 -43.61 -42.75
CA LEU A 290 13.18 -42.39 -43.51
C LEU A 290 11.91 -41.63 -43.92
N GLN A 291 10.82 -42.33 -44.23
CA GLN A 291 9.54 -41.69 -44.53
C GLN A 291 8.96 -40.99 -43.29
N LEU A 292 9.06 -41.60 -42.11
CA LEU A 292 8.64 -40.98 -40.85
C LEU A 292 9.47 -39.73 -40.55
N LEU A 293 10.80 -39.82 -40.62
CA LEU A 293 11.70 -38.68 -40.42
C LEU A 293 11.42 -37.53 -41.40
N ARG A 294 11.11 -37.84 -42.66
CA ARG A 294 10.76 -36.83 -43.65
C ARG A 294 9.47 -36.09 -43.29
N ARG A 295 8.48 -36.83 -42.78
CA ARG A 295 7.22 -36.26 -42.30
C ARG A 295 7.43 -35.38 -41.06
N ASP A 296 8.31 -35.80 -40.16
CA ASP A 296 8.64 -35.03 -38.96
C ASP A 296 9.39 -33.73 -39.31
N ILE A 297 10.35 -33.78 -40.25
CA ILE A 297 11.02 -32.56 -40.75
C ILE A 297 10.03 -31.60 -41.37
N GLU A 298 9.06 -32.09 -42.16
CA GLU A 298 8.03 -31.25 -42.77
C GLU A 298 7.10 -30.61 -41.72
N ASN A 299 6.72 -31.39 -40.70
CA ASN A 299 5.95 -30.88 -39.56
C ASN A 299 6.71 -29.80 -38.79
N GLU A 300 8.00 -30.00 -38.53
CA GLU A 300 8.83 -29.00 -37.85
C GLU A 300 9.06 -27.74 -38.70
N ARG A 301 9.22 -27.88 -40.02
CA ARG A 301 9.26 -26.74 -40.94
C ARG A 301 7.96 -25.94 -40.91
N SER A 302 6.82 -26.62 -40.96
CA SER A 302 5.50 -25.97 -40.85
C SER A 302 5.33 -25.22 -39.52
N LYS A 303 5.84 -25.77 -38.41
CA LYS A 303 5.83 -25.08 -37.10
C LYS A 303 6.74 -23.85 -37.10
N LEU A 304 7.92 -23.93 -37.70
CA LEU A 304 8.83 -22.79 -37.84
C LEU A 304 8.19 -21.66 -38.66
N ASP A 305 7.51 -21.98 -39.75
CA ASP A 305 6.82 -20.97 -40.56
C ASP A 305 5.69 -20.29 -39.78
N GLN A 306 4.92 -21.06 -38.99
CA GLN A 306 3.90 -20.50 -38.09
C GLN A 306 4.50 -19.57 -37.03
N LEU A 307 5.62 -19.97 -36.41
CA LEU A 307 6.32 -19.15 -35.43
C LEU A 307 6.87 -17.86 -36.06
N ASN A 308 7.45 -17.94 -37.26
CA ASN A 308 7.94 -16.78 -37.99
C ASN A 308 6.81 -15.80 -38.35
N ALA A 309 5.64 -16.31 -38.77
CA ALA A 309 4.47 -15.48 -39.05
C ALA A 309 3.96 -14.76 -37.78
N LEU A 310 3.94 -15.46 -36.63
CA LEU A 310 3.56 -14.84 -35.35
C LEU A 310 4.57 -13.78 -34.90
N LEU A 311 5.87 -14.01 -35.13
CA LEU A 311 6.93 -13.06 -34.79
C LEU A 311 6.82 -11.79 -35.64
N ALA A 312 6.62 -11.93 -36.96
CA ALA A 312 6.39 -10.79 -37.85
C ALA A 312 5.15 -9.98 -37.44
N ALA A 313 4.04 -10.65 -37.09
CA ALA A 313 2.84 -9.99 -36.61
C ALA A 313 3.04 -9.28 -35.26
N ALA A 314 3.90 -9.81 -34.39
CA ALA A 314 4.26 -9.16 -33.13
C ALA A 314 5.15 -7.93 -33.36
N GLN A 315 6.09 -7.98 -34.29
CA GLN A 315 6.96 -6.86 -34.67
C GLN A 315 6.15 -5.69 -35.24
N ALA A 316 5.22 -5.94 -36.15
CA ALA A 316 4.34 -4.90 -36.68
C ALA A 316 3.54 -4.20 -35.56
N LYS A 317 3.05 -4.96 -34.57
CA LYS A 317 2.35 -4.38 -33.40
C LYS A 317 3.25 -3.57 -32.48
N ILE A 318 4.55 -3.84 -32.46
CA ILE A 318 5.52 -3.06 -31.70
C ILE A 318 5.75 -1.73 -32.42
N GLU A 319 5.96 -1.76 -33.73
CA GLU A 319 6.12 -0.55 -34.57
C GLU A 319 4.89 0.37 -34.47
N ASP A 320 3.68 -0.18 -34.55
CA ASP A 320 2.42 0.58 -34.37
C ASP A 320 2.34 1.24 -32.97
N LYS A 321 2.88 0.60 -31.93
CA LYS A 321 2.90 1.18 -30.59
C LYS A 321 3.98 2.23 -30.42
N GLU A 322 5.14 2.04 -31.04
CA GLU A 322 6.23 3.02 -31.03
C GLU A 322 5.81 4.31 -31.72
N THR A 323 5.11 4.21 -32.85
CA THR A 323 4.54 5.39 -33.53
C THR A 323 3.50 6.10 -32.67
N LEU A 324 2.61 5.37 -32.00
CA LEU A 324 1.63 5.95 -31.07
C LEU A 324 2.30 6.63 -29.87
N LEU A 325 3.33 6.01 -29.29
CA LEU A 325 4.11 6.60 -28.20
C LEU A 325 4.80 7.89 -28.63
N GLY A 326 5.36 7.92 -29.85
CA GLY A 326 5.95 9.14 -30.41
C GLY A 326 4.93 10.27 -30.60
N MET A 327 3.69 9.95 -30.96
CA MET A 327 2.61 10.95 -31.04
C MET A 327 2.21 11.48 -29.67
N LEU A 328 2.08 10.59 -28.66
CA LEU A 328 1.73 10.99 -27.30
C LEU A 328 2.82 11.84 -26.65
N ALA A 329 4.10 11.51 -26.86
CA ALA A 329 5.22 12.30 -26.34
C ALA A 329 5.20 13.74 -26.89
N ARG A 330 4.95 13.92 -28.19
CA ARG A 330 4.79 15.25 -28.79
C ARG A 330 3.59 16.01 -28.20
N GLN A 331 2.50 15.31 -27.92
CA GLN A 331 1.33 15.91 -27.27
C GLN A 331 1.64 16.36 -25.84
N GLU A 332 2.38 15.56 -25.07
CA GLU A 332 2.82 15.94 -23.72
C GLU A 332 3.75 17.16 -23.75
N GLU A 333 4.71 17.21 -24.67
CA GLU A 333 5.57 18.39 -24.88
C GLU A 333 4.75 19.65 -25.20
N GLU A 334 3.73 19.54 -26.06
CA GLU A 334 2.85 20.67 -26.40
C GLU A 334 2.02 21.12 -25.19
N GLN A 335 1.53 20.19 -24.35
CA GLN A 335 0.81 20.54 -23.13
C GLN A 335 1.73 21.20 -22.10
N HIS A 336 2.95 20.70 -21.95
CA HIS A 336 3.94 21.30 -21.06
C HIS A 336 4.28 22.73 -21.47
N ALA A 337 4.51 22.99 -22.76
CA ALA A 337 4.76 24.34 -23.26
C ALA A 337 3.58 25.30 -22.97
N LYS A 338 2.34 24.83 -23.12
CA LYS A 338 1.13 25.61 -22.78
C LYS A 338 1.04 25.90 -21.28
N ILE A 339 1.37 24.92 -20.43
CA ILE A 339 1.37 25.12 -18.98
C ILE A 339 2.41 26.18 -18.60
N GLU A 340 3.64 26.09 -19.11
CA GLU A 340 4.68 27.09 -18.86
C GLU A 340 4.23 28.49 -19.32
N GLU A 341 3.62 28.62 -20.50
CA GLU A 341 3.07 29.90 -20.97
C GLU A 341 2.00 30.44 -20.00
N THR A 342 1.08 29.59 -19.53
CA THR A 342 0.05 30.03 -18.56
C THR A 342 0.63 30.44 -17.21
N GLU A 343 1.67 29.76 -16.73
CA GLU A 343 2.35 30.10 -15.48
C GLU A 343 3.05 31.47 -15.58
N THR A 344 3.69 31.76 -16.72
CA THR A 344 4.30 33.07 -16.95
C THR A 344 3.26 34.20 -16.97
N LEU A 345 2.10 33.97 -17.59
CA LEU A 345 1.00 34.94 -17.62
C LEU A 345 0.39 35.15 -16.22
N LEU A 346 0.22 34.09 -15.44
CA LEU A 346 -0.25 34.17 -14.05
C LEU A 346 0.72 34.98 -13.18
N GLY A 347 2.02 34.77 -13.33
CA GLY A 347 3.05 35.55 -12.64
C GLY A 347 2.98 37.05 -12.99
N LEU A 348 2.77 37.38 -14.26
CA LEU A 348 2.62 38.78 -14.70
C LEU A 348 1.34 39.43 -14.13
N LEU A 349 0.24 38.67 -14.04
CA LEU A 349 -1.00 39.17 -13.46
C LEU A 349 -0.86 39.42 -11.96
N ALA A 350 -0.18 38.53 -11.23
CA ALA A 350 0.06 38.68 -9.79
C ALA A 350 0.85 39.95 -9.49
N THR A 351 1.91 40.25 -10.25
CA THR A 351 2.67 41.50 -10.08
C THR A 351 1.83 42.74 -10.38
N GLN A 352 0.96 42.68 -11.39
CA GLN A 352 0.03 43.77 -11.68
C GLN A 352 -0.99 44.00 -10.56
N GLU A 353 -1.48 42.94 -9.93
CA GLU A 353 -2.38 43.04 -8.77
C GLU A 353 -1.68 43.65 -7.56
N GLU A 354 -0.45 43.22 -7.26
CA GLU A 354 0.36 43.81 -6.19
C GLU A 354 0.59 45.32 -6.40
N GLU A 355 0.91 45.74 -7.63
CA GLU A 355 1.05 47.16 -7.96
C GLU A 355 -0.26 47.93 -7.79
N LYS A 356 -1.39 47.37 -8.19
CA LYS A 356 -2.72 47.98 -8.00
C LYS A 356 -3.04 48.10 -6.50
N HIS A 357 -2.78 47.07 -5.71
CA HIS A 357 -2.97 47.10 -4.27
C HIS A 357 -2.04 48.10 -3.57
N ALA A 358 -0.80 48.25 -4.03
CA ALA A 358 0.10 49.28 -3.51
C ALA A 358 -0.43 50.69 -3.79
N LYS A 359 -0.92 50.95 -5.02
CA LYS A 359 -1.52 52.25 -5.38
C LYS A 359 -2.79 52.55 -4.58
N LEU A 360 -3.64 51.54 -4.36
CA LEU A 360 -4.85 51.69 -3.53
C LEU A 360 -4.50 52.08 -2.09
N ARG A 361 -3.53 51.41 -1.47
CA ARG A 361 -3.06 51.75 -0.11
C ARG A 361 -2.56 53.19 -0.02
N GLN A 362 -1.76 53.64 -0.98
CA GLN A 362 -1.30 55.03 -1.04
C GLN A 362 -2.45 56.03 -1.13
N LEU A 363 -3.51 55.70 -1.87
CA LEU A 363 -4.67 56.56 -2.04
C LEU A 363 -5.54 56.60 -0.77
N GLU A 364 -5.69 55.46 -0.09
CA GLU A 364 -6.36 55.36 1.22
C GLU A 364 -5.63 56.17 2.29
N GLU A 365 -4.30 56.07 2.37
CA GLU A 365 -3.47 56.87 3.27
C GLU A 365 -3.64 58.38 2.99
N MET A 366 -3.59 58.79 1.73
CA MET A 366 -3.81 60.19 1.35
C MET A 366 -5.21 60.67 1.74
N GLN A 367 -6.24 59.84 1.54
CA GLN A 367 -7.62 60.18 1.91
C GLN A 367 -7.75 60.32 3.43
N GLN A 368 -7.14 59.43 4.20
CA GLN A 368 -7.15 59.49 5.66
C GLN A 368 -6.45 60.76 6.16
N GLU A 369 -5.30 61.13 5.60
CA GLU A 369 -4.64 62.39 5.93
C GLU A 369 -5.50 63.63 5.65
N GLN A 370 -6.20 63.65 4.51
CA GLN A 370 -7.10 64.74 4.16
C GLN A 370 -8.28 64.81 5.13
N GLN A 371 -8.84 63.65 5.51
CA GLN A 371 -9.93 63.58 6.48
C GLN A 371 -9.48 64.08 7.86
N GLU A 372 -8.30 63.67 8.34
CA GLU A 372 -7.74 64.17 9.59
C GLU A 372 -7.51 65.69 9.57
N LYS A 373 -7.02 66.24 8.45
CA LYS A 373 -6.86 67.69 8.28
C LYS A 373 -8.20 68.41 8.36
N LEU A 374 -9.23 67.86 7.72
CA LEU A 374 -10.59 68.41 7.75
C LEU A 374 -11.17 68.39 9.17
N ASP A 375 -11.01 67.28 9.88
CA ASP A 375 -11.49 67.13 11.26
C ASP A 375 -10.78 68.11 12.21
N ARG A 376 -9.46 68.27 12.07
CA ARG A 376 -8.68 69.26 12.85
C ARG A 376 -9.15 70.68 12.59
N LEU A 377 -9.42 71.05 11.33
CA LEU A 377 -9.95 72.37 10.99
C LEU A 377 -11.34 72.57 11.57
N THR A 378 -12.21 71.57 11.45
CA THR A 378 -13.58 71.59 11.97
C THR A 378 -13.58 71.77 13.49
N GLN A 379 -12.72 71.04 14.20
CA GLN A 379 -12.56 71.15 15.64
C GLN A 379 -12.03 72.52 16.07
N ARG A 380 -11.10 73.11 15.29
CA ARG A 380 -10.59 74.47 15.55
C ARG A 380 -11.69 75.52 15.40
N VAL A 381 -12.50 75.44 14.34
CA VAL A 381 -13.64 76.33 14.14
C VAL A 381 -14.67 76.16 15.25
N ALA A 382 -15.00 74.93 15.64
CA ALA A 382 -15.94 74.65 16.73
C ALA A 382 -15.44 75.21 18.08
N SER A 383 -14.14 75.09 18.37
CA SER A 383 -13.55 75.66 19.58
C SER A 383 -13.57 77.19 19.57
N SER A 384 -13.24 77.83 18.45
CA SER A 384 -13.34 79.29 18.31
C SER A 384 -14.79 79.80 18.46
N LEU A 385 -15.77 79.08 17.89
CA LEU A 385 -17.19 79.39 18.08
C LEU A 385 -17.62 79.24 19.55
N ARG A 386 -17.17 78.20 20.26
CA ARG A 386 -17.45 78.04 21.69
C ARG A 386 -16.84 79.16 22.53
N GLU A 387 -15.61 79.57 22.23
CA GLU A 387 -14.95 80.68 22.91
C GLU A 387 -15.69 82.01 22.68
N THR A 388 -16.10 82.30 21.45
CA THR A 388 -16.86 83.53 21.12
C THR A 388 -18.25 83.54 21.79
N LEU A 389 -18.96 82.41 21.78
CA LEU A 389 -20.24 82.29 22.49
C LEU A 389 -20.09 82.41 24.02
N SER A 390 -19.02 81.85 24.59
CA SER A 390 -18.67 82.02 26.00
C SER A 390 -18.40 83.48 26.35
N TRP A 391 -17.63 84.17 25.51
CA TRP A 391 -17.38 85.61 25.63
C TRP A 391 -18.67 86.44 25.57
N GLN A 392 -19.57 86.17 24.62
CA GLN A 392 -20.87 86.84 24.53
C GLN A 392 -21.74 86.59 25.76
N ARG A 393 -21.78 85.34 26.27
CA ARG A 393 -22.54 84.98 27.47
C ARG A 393 -22.02 85.68 28.73
N ASN A 394 -20.69 85.73 28.90
CA ASN A 394 -20.05 86.41 30.01
C ASN A 394 -20.22 87.94 29.92
N SER A 395 -20.17 88.50 28.71
CA SER A 395 -20.45 89.93 28.48
C SER A 395 -21.91 90.30 28.77
N ALA A 396 -22.87 89.47 28.34
CA ALA A 396 -24.29 89.65 28.63
C ALA A 396 -24.60 89.55 30.15
N ASN A 397 -23.97 88.61 30.86
CA ASN A 397 -24.06 88.52 32.32
C ASN A 397 -23.46 89.75 33.03
N HIS A 398 -22.39 90.34 32.49
CA HIS A 398 -21.80 91.56 33.05
C HIS A 398 -22.67 92.80 32.83
N PHE A 399 -23.46 92.83 31.75
CA PHE A 399 -24.45 93.88 31.50
C PHE A 399 -25.69 93.73 32.40
N TYR A 400 -26.14 92.50 32.67
CA TYR A 400 -27.31 92.24 33.53
C TYR A 400 -27.05 92.62 35.01
N VAL A 401 -25.84 92.42 35.52
CA VAL A 401 -25.49 92.76 36.92
C VAL A 401 -25.40 94.28 37.16
N LYS A 402 -25.22 95.10 36.11
CA LYS A 402 -25.21 96.57 36.23
C LYS A 402 -26.60 97.21 36.12
N SER A 403 -27.64 96.47 35.74
CA SER A 403 -28.97 97.04 35.49
C SER A 403 -30.01 96.77 36.60
N THR A 404 -29.66 96.09 37.69
CA THR A 404 -30.60 95.72 38.78
C THR A 404 -30.53 96.60 40.04
N HIS A 405 -30.13 97.87 39.91
CA HIS A 405 -30.31 98.86 40.97
C HIS A 405 -31.10 100.06 40.47
N TYR A 406 -32.43 99.93 40.33
CA TYR A 406 -33.42 101.00 40.51
C TYR A 406 -34.85 100.38 40.53
N LEU A 407 -35.36 100.12 41.76
CA LEU A 407 -36.75 100.14 42.35
C LEU A 407 -38.02 99.83 41.50
N PRO A 408 -39.20 99.56 42.12
CA PRO A 408 -39.54 98.84 43.37
C PRO A 408 -40.70 97.80 43.19
N SER A 409 -41.04 97.14 44.30
CA SER A 409 -42.13 96.18 44.54
C SER A 409 -43.51 96.53 43.95
N ASP A 410 -44.17 95.56 43.31
CA ASP A 410 -45.41 94.91 43.80
C ASP A 410 -46.08 94.09 42.69
N CYS A 411 -46.63 92.93 43.09
CA CYS A 411 -47.81 92.21 42.57
C CYS A 411 -47.61 90.68 42.58
N GLN A 412 -48.46 90.04 43.37
CA GLN A 412 -48.73 88.60 43.45
C GLN A 412 -49.22 88.04 42.11
N GLY A 413 -48.99 86.74 41.85
CA GLY A 413 -49.85 86.01 40.93
C GLY A 413 -49.28 84.73 40.31
N ALA A 414 -49.78 83.60 40.81
CA ALA A 414 -50.08 82.36 40.08
C ALA A 414 -48.95 81.39 39.67
N ALA A 415 -49.19 80.14 40.10
CA ALA A 415 -48.51 78.91 39.75
C ALA A 415 -48.78 78.45 38.29
N PHE A 416 -47.90 77.62 37.70
CA PHE A 416 -48.21 76.26 37.22
C PHE A 416 -47.06 75.60 36.41
N LEU A 417 -46.78 74.33 36.76
CA LEU A 417 -46.40 73.14 35.96
C LEU A 417 -45.28 73.12 34.88
N SER A 418 -44.35 72.17 35.10
CA SER A 418 -44.01 70.99 34.26
C SER A 418 -43.66 71.17 32.78
N SER A 419 -42.47 70.70 32.36
CA SER A 419 -42.29 69.40 31.68
C SER A 419 -41.01 69.35 30.80
N ASN A 420 -40.52 68.11 30.69
CA ASN A 420 -39.45 67.57 29.84
C ASN A 420 -39.61 67.78 28.32
N ALA A 421 -38.52 67.39 27.63
CA ALA A 421 -38.31 67.02 26.21
C ALA A 421 -37.60 68.11 25.38
N SER A 422 -36.57 67.84 24.56
CA SER A 422 -36.09 66.61 23.91
C SER A 422 -34.56 66.58 23.79
#